data_AF-A0A535XKD8-F1
#
_entry.id   AF-A0A535XKD8-F1
#
_cell.length_a   1.000
_cell.length_b   1.000
_cell.length_c   1.000
_cell.angle_alpha   90.00
_cell.angle_beta   90.00
_cell.angle_gamma   90.00
#
_symmetry.space_group_name_H-M   'P 1'
#
loop_
_entity.id
_entity.type
_entity.pdbx_description
1 polymer ?
#
loop_
_entity_poly.entity_id
_entity_poly.type
_entity_poly.pdbx_seq_one_letter_code
_entity_poly.pdbx_strand_id
1 'polypeptide(L)'
;GVASGLLGAANIAGNLLGPGLAILFIVVLPDQLHFPQVALGVFAAIALVEVTTMLITVIWVPDHPAPESSLSLVERAKSAWGTDILQHRDYVWLLVSRLFVLTALVSLQAFAVFFLENAHGMSPNDAQRMQFPVIIAVAISALLAAVPGGYISSRVGRKPVLYVAIALGLLGALMLAFGPAYWMVVAAAVPIGVCSGVFLGVDWALMTDIIPKAESGRYMGISNIAVASAGPIASTVGGIVVFVVVTVLANAAGGPGLAYRAIFVVMALELAIGAWALRHVHEPNRARSVGAAIEAPAEA
;
A
#
# COMPACT_ATOMS: atom_id res chain seq x y z
N GLY A 1 18.58 2.08 4.15
CA GLY A 1 17.92 3.13 4.95
C GLY A 1 17.43 4.25 4.06
N VAL A 2 18.33 5.11 3.57
CA VAL A 2 18.00 6.28 2.74
C VAL A 2 17.30 5.91 1.43
N ALA A 3 17.79 4.91 0.69
CA ALA A 3 17.17 4.45 -0.55
C ALA A 3 15.71 3.96 -0.38
N SER A 4 15.43 3.21 0.69
CA SER A 4 14.07 2.75 1.01
C SER A 4 13.16 3.91 1.44
N GLY A 5 13.69 4.91 2.13
CA GLY A 5 12.97 6.15 2.44
C GLY A 5 12.63 6.96 1.18
N LEU A 6 13.56 7.06 0.22
CA LEU A 6 13.33 7.73 -1.07
C LEU A 6 12.29 6.99 -1.91
N LEU A 7 12.32 5.66 -1.95
CA LEU A 7 11.31 4.84 -2.63
C LEU A 7 9.91 5.06 -2.02
N GLY A 8 9.83 5.08 -0.69
CA GLY A 8 8.58 5.39 0.03
C GLY A 8 8.06 6.80 -0.30
N ALA A 9 8.95 7.81 -0.30
CA ALA A 9 8.61 9.17 -0.67
C ALA A 9 8.14 9.29 -2.14
N ALA A 10 8.80 8.58 -3.07
CA ALA A 10 8.42 8.54 -4.48
C ALA A 10 7.03 7.91 -4.67
N ASN A 11 6.73 6.80 -3.98
CA ASN A 11 5.40 6.19 -4.00
C ASN A 11 4.31 7.13 -3.47
N ILE A 12 4.58 7.83 -2.36
CA ILE A 12 3.65 8.81 -1.80
C ILE A 12 3.44 9.98 -2.75
N ALA A 13 4.53 10.51 -3.34
CA ALA A 13 4.45 11.58 -4.34
C ALA A 13 3.65 11.15 -5.57
N GLY A 14 3.85 9.92 -6.07
CA GLY A 14 3.07 9.36 -7.17
C GLY A 14 1.58 9.25 -6.85
N ASN A 15 1.24 8.70 -5.68
CA ASN A 15 -0.15 8.58 -5.22
C ASN A 15 -0.83 9.94 -5.00
N LEU A 16 -0.08 10.99 -4.67
CA LEU A 16 -0.61 12.34 -4.46
C LEU A 16 -0.72 13.14 -5.77
N LEU A 17 0.31 13.12 -6.60
CA LEU A 17 0.38 13.89 -7.85
C LEU A 17 -0.44 13.24 -8.97
N GLY A 18 -0.53 11.91 -9.00
CA GLY A 18 -1.21 11.15 -10.05
C GLY A 18 -2.68 11.54 -10.22
N PRO A 19 -3.52 11.48 -9.16
CA PRO A 19 -4.91 11.93 -9.25
C PRO A 19 -5.04 13.40 -9.64
N GLY A 20 -4.15 14.28 -9.17
CA GLY A 20 -4.14 15.70 -9.55
C GLY A 20 -3.87 15.90 -11.04
N LEU A 21 -2.89 15.20 -11.61
CA LEU A 21 -2.61 15.20 -13.05
C LEU A 21 -3.78 14.61 -13.83
N ALA A 22 -4.41 13.54 -13.35
CA ALA A 22 -5.58 12.96 -13.99
C ALA A 22 -6.73 13.97 -14.08
N ILE A 23 -7.02 14.71 -13.00
CA ILE A 23 -8.07 15.76 -12.99
C ILE A 23 -7.71 16.89 -13.97
N LEU A 24 -6.45 17.31 -13.99
CA LEU A 24 -6.01 18.37 -14.89
C LEU A 24 -6.35 18.01 -16.34
N PHE A 25 -6.06 16.79 -16.77
CA PHE A 25 -6.31 16.34 -18.14
C PHE A 25 -7.76 15.90 -18.39
N ILE A 26 -8.46 15.32 -17.42
CA ILE A 26 -9.82 14.76 -17.62
C ILE A 26 -10.91 15.83 -17.40
N VAL A 27 -10.67 16.80 -16.52
CA VAL A 27 -11.70 17.77 -16.10
C VAL A 27 -11.31 19.19 -16.49
N VAL A 28 -10.17 19.69 -16.01
CA VAL A 28 -9.83 21.12 -16.09
C VAL A 28 -9.49 21.56 -17.51
N LEU A 29 -8.57 20.85 -18.18
CA LEU A 29 -8.14 21.21 -19.53
C LEU A 29 -9.25 21.06 -20.58
N PRO A 30 -10.06 19.98 -20.58
CA PRO A 30 -11.22 19.87 -21.47
C PRO A 30 -12.20 21.03 -21.33
N ASP A 31 -12.49 21.45 -20.10
CA ASP A 31 -13.43 22.54 -19.80
C ASP A 31 -12.87 23.90 -20.25
N GLN A 32 -11.59 24.19 -19.94
CA GLN A 32 -10.96 25.46 -20.33
C GLN A 32 -10.71 25.57 -21.84
N LEU A 33 -10.24 24.49 -22.46
CA LEU A 33 -9.86 24.47 -23.87
C LEU A 33 -11.04 24.17 -24.81
N HIS A 34 -12.22 23.83 -24.26
CA HIS A 34 -13.39 23.38 -25.01
C HIS A 34 -13.08 22.23 -25.98
N PHE A 35 -12.06 21.43 -25.65
CA PHE A 35 -11.54 20.36 -26.49
C PHE A 35 -11.47 19.05 -25.68
N PRO A 36 -12.54 18.23 -25.69
CA PRO A 36 -12.64 17.06 -24.81
C PRO A 36 -11.61 15.97 -25.11
N GLN A 37 -11.02 15.97 -26.32
CA GLN A 37 -9.98 15.03 -26.72
C GLN A 37 -8.66 15.23 -25.96
N VAL A 38 -8.46 16.39 -25.29
CA VAL A 38 -7.28 16.62 -24.42
C VAL A 38 -7.20 15.60 -23.28
N ALA A 39 -8.33 15.00 -22.89
CA ALA A 39 -8.35 13.93 -21.89
C ALA A 39 -7.45 12.74 -22.28
N LEU A 40 -7.30 12.45 -23.57
CA LEU A 40 -6.38 11.41 -24.07
C LEU A 40 -4.90 11.78 -23.88
N GLY A 41 -4.61 13.08 -23.73
CA GLY A 41 -3.27 13.59 -23.44
C GLY A 41 -2.70 13.10 -22.11
N VAL A 42 -3.54 12.65 -21.17
CA VAL A 42 -3.08 12.04 -19.92
C VAL A 42 -2.24 10.78 -20.18
N PHE A 43 -2.62 9.96 -21.17
CA PHE A 43 -1.89 8.75 -21.52
C PHE A 43 -0.54 9.07 -22.16
N ALA A 44 -0.49 10.09 -23.02
CA ALA A 44 0.75 10.56 -23.60
C ALA A 44 1.70 11.15 -22.53
N ALA A 45 1.16 11.88 -21.54
CA ALA A 45 1.93 12.41 -20.42
C ALA A 45 2.50 11.28 -19.55
N ILE A 46 1.69 10.27 -19.22
CA ILE A 46 2.15 9.08 -18.49
C ILE A 46 3.25 8.35 -19.27
N ALA A 47 3.02 8.09 -20.56
CA ALA A 47 4.00 7.43 -21.43
C ALA A 47 5.32 8.21 -21.51
N LEU A 48 5.27 9.55 -21.60
CA LEU A 48 6.47 10.38 -21.60
C LEU A 48 7.25 10.25 -20.29
N VAL A 49 6.57 10.26 -19.14
CA VAL A 49 7.20 10.11 -17.83
C VAL A 49 7.84 8.72 -17.70
N GLU A 50 7.13 7.66 -18.09
CA GLU A 50 7.64 6.29 -18.06
C GLU A 50 8.85 6.08 -18.97
N VAL A 51 8.77 6.52 -20.23
CA VAL A 51 9.90 6.42 -21.18
C VAL A 51 11.09 7.24 -20.69
N THR A 52 10.86 8.45 -20.17
CA THR A 52 11.96 9.29 -19.66
C THR A 52 12.66 8.64 -18.47
N THR A 53 11.90 8.13 -17.51
CA THR A 53 12.46 7.45 -16.33
C THR A 53 13.13 6.12 -16.68
N MET A 54 12.59 5.38 -17.66
CA MET A 54 13.24 4.20 -18.23
C MET A 54 14.58 4.55 -18.86
N LEU A 55 14.64 5.58 -19.71
CA LEU A 55 15.88 6.01 -20.37
C LEU A 55 16.95 6.44 -19.36
N ILE A 56 16.56 7.20 -18.33
CA ILE A 56 17.48 7.56 -17.24
C ILE A 56 18.07 6.29 -16.61
N THR A 57 17.23 5.30 -16.32
CA THR A 57 17.65 4.05 -15.68
C THR A 57 18.60 3.26 -16.57
N VAL A 58 18.25 3.06 -17.85
CA VAL A 58 19.05 2.29 -18.82
C VAL A 58 20.41 2.93 -19.09
N ILE A 59 20.48 4.27 -19.10
CA ILE A 59 21.72 4.98 -19.41
C ILE A 59 22.63 5.08 -18.17
N TRP A 60 22.07 5.26 -16.98
CA TRP A 60 22.85 5.62 -15.79
C TRP A 60 23.06 4.49 -14.76
N VAL A 61 22.27 3.42 -14.79
CA VAL A 61 22.42 2.31 -13.84
C VAL A 61 23.38 1.27 -14.43
N PRO A 62 24.58 1.06 -13.85
CA PRO A 62 25.51 0.06 -14.35
C PRO A 62 24.96 -1.35 -14.24
N ASP A 63 25.09 -2.14 -15.30
CA ASP A 63 24.75 -3.56 -15.28
C ASP A 63 25.79 -4.35 -14.45
N HIS A 64 25.31 -5.12 -13.48
CA HIS A 64 26.13 -6.10 -12.78
C HIS A 64 25.93 -7.47 -13.46
N PRO A 65 27.00 -8.11 -13.99
CA PRO A 65 26.87 -9.37 -14.68
C PRO A 65 26.25 -10.43 -13.76
N ALA A 66 25.20 -11.08 -14.26
CA ALA A 66 24.57 -12.18 -13.54
C ALA A 66 25.58 -13.33 -13.35
N PRO A 67 25.54 -14.05 -12.21
CA PRO A 67 26.34 -15.25 -12.03
C PRO A 67 26.11 -16.24 -13.16
N GLU A 68 27.17 -16.89 -13.64
CA GLU A 68 27.04 -17.95 -14.64
C GLU A 68 26.12 -19.05 -14.11
N SER A 69 25.08 -19.36 -14.88
CA SER A 69 24.05 -20.32 -14.52
C SER A 69 24.04 -21.45 -15.53
N SER A 70 24.23 -22.68 -15.08
CA SER A 70 24.09 -23.89 -15.90
C SER A 70 22.64 -24.26 -16.22
N LEU A 71 21.66 -23.60 -15.59
CA LEU A 71 20.23 -23.85 -15.79
C LEU A 71 19.72 -23.23 -17.08
N SER A 72 18.82 -23.95 -17.77
CA SER A 72 18.08 -23.41 -18.90
C SER A 72 17.17 -22.24 -18.49
N LEU A 73 16.80 -21.37 -19.43
CA LEU A 73 15.90 -20.24 -19.16
C LEU A 73 14.58 -20.66 -18.50
N VAL A 74 14.04 -21.82 -18.90
CA VAL A 74 12.78 -22.35 -18.36
C VAL A 74 12.96 -22.84 -16.91
N GLU A 75 14.09 -23.47 -16.60
CA GLU A 75 14.40 -23.91 -15.24
C GLU A 75 14.67 -22.71 -14.31
N ARG A 76 15.32 -21.65 -14.82
CA ARG A 76 15.49 -20.39 -14.09
C ARG A 76 14.15 -19.72 -13.82
N ALA A 77 13.25 -19.68 -14.80
CA ALA A 77 11.90 -19.15 -14.61
C ALA A 77 11.12 -19.99 -13.60
N LYS A 78 11.15 -21.32 -13.67
CA LYS A 78 10.45 -22.20 -12.73
C LYS A 78 11.02 -22.11 -11.31
N SER A 79 12.33 -22.04 -11.15
CA SER A 79 12.98 -21.89 -9.83
C SER A 79 12.65 -20.56 -9.17
N ALA A 80 12.41 -19.48 -9.94
CA ALA A 80 11.92 -18.22 -9.38
C ALA A 80 10.58 -18.38 -8.64
N TRP A 81 9.71 -19.30 -9.08
CA TRP A 81 8.43 -19.65 -8.45
C TRP A 81 8.51 -20.86 -7.50
N GLY A 82 9.72 -21.28 -7.12
CA GLY A 82 9.93 -22.38 -6.20
C GLY A 82 9.21 -22.18 -4.85
N THR A 83 8.75 -23.29 -4.26
CA THR A 83 8.04 -23.31 -2.98
C THR A 83 8.99 -23.28 -1.76
N ASP A 84 10.30 -23.24 -1.97
CA ASP A 84 11.33 -23.08 -0.94
C ASP A 84 11.13 -21.81 -0.09
N ILE A 85 10.52 -20.78 -0.66
CA ILE A 85 10.11 -19.56 0.06
C ILE A 85 9.14 -19.86 1.21
N LEU A 86 8.32 -20.91 1.08
CA LEU A 86 7.41 -21.35 2.15
C LEU A 86 8.16 -21.89 3.37
N GLN A 87 9.43 -22.24 3.23
CA GLN A 87 10.29 -22.66 4.34
C GLN A 87 10.73 -21.45 5.18
N HIS A 88 10.80 -20.26 4.59
CA HIS A 88 11.11 -19.01 5.27
C HIS A 88 9.87 -18.45 5.98
N ARG A 89 9.54 -19.04 7.13
CA ARG A 89 8.33 -18.72 7.92
C ARG A 89 8.16 -17.23 8.21
N ASP A 90 9.22 -16.53 8.59
CA ASP A 90 9.16 -15.09 8.90
C ASP A 90 8.76 -14.27 7.67
N TYR A 91 9.30 -14.62 6.50
CA TYR A 91 8.95 -13.97 5.24
C TYR A 91 7.50 -14.25 4.83
N VAL A 92 7.02 -15.49 4.97
CA VAL A 92 5.62 -15.83 4.68
C VAL A 92 4.66 -15.06 5.58
N TRP A 93 4.94 -15.00 6.89
CA TRP A 93 4.10 -14.24 7.82
C TRP A 93 4.14 -12.73 7.55
N LEU A 94 5.28 -12.21 7.12
CA LEU A 94 5.40 -10.83 6.68
C LEU A 94 4.59 -10.57 5.42
N LEU A 95 4.61 -11.47 4.44
CA LEU A 95 3.77 -11.38 3.24
C LEU A 95 2.28 -11.39 3.57
N VAL A 96 1.85 -12.27 4.48
CA VAL A 96 0.45 -12.31 4.95
C VAL A 96 0.09 -10.98 5.62
N SER A 97 0.92 -10.48 6.53
CA SER A 97 0.72 -9.17 7.17
C SER A 97 0.60 -8.06 6.13
N ARG A 98 1.53 -8.02 5.18
CA ARG A 98 1.60 -7.05 4.10
C ARG A 98 0.36 -7.08 3.22
N LEU A 99 -0.09 -8.27 2.82
CA LEU A 99 -1.30 -8.43 2.01
C LEU A 99 -2.51 -7.81 2.71
N PHE A 100 -2.80 -8.23 3.94
CA PHE A 100 -3.99 -7.76 4.67
C PHE A 100 -3.95 -6.26 4.98
N VAL A 101 -2.79 -5.72 5.38
CA VAL A 101 -2.67 -4.28 5.64
C VAL A 101 -2.83 -3.48 4.35
N LEU A 102 -2.22 -3.90 3.25
CA LEU A 102 -2.36 -3.20 1.97
C LEU A 102 -3.79 -3.29 1.43
N THR A 103 -4.43 -4.45 1.52
CA THR A 103 -5.85 -4.62 1.16
C THR A 103 -6.72 -3.63 1.94
N ALA A 104 -6.54 -3.55 3.27
CA ALA A 104 -7.28 -2.61 4.10
C ALA A 104 -7.09 -1.15 3.69
N LEU A 105 -5.85 -0.74 3.41
CA LEU A 105 -5.54 0.63 2.98
C LEU A 105 -6.13 0.95 1.60
N VAL A 106 -6.17 -0.03 0.69
CA VAL A 106 -6.78 0.13 -0.63
C VAL A 106 -8.31 0.15 -0.56
N SER A 107 -8.93 -0.55 0.40
CA SER A 107 -10.39 -0.55 0.60
C SER A 107 -10.96 0.85 0.77
N LEU A 108 -10.27 1.76 1.49
CA LEU A 108 -10.70 3.16 1.59
C LEU A 108 -10.71 3.84 0.22
N GLN A 109 -9.66 3.68 -0.59
CA GLN A 109 -9.59 4.30 -1.91
C GLN A 109 -10.63 3.73 -2.88
N ALA A 110 -10.87 2.42 -2.82
CA ALA A 110 -11.83 1.74 -3.69
C ALA A 110 -13.29 2.11 -3.38
N PHE A 111 -13.62 2.31 -2.10
CA PHE A 111 -15.01 2.46 -1.66
C PHE A 111 -15.38 3.85 -1.10
N ALA A 112 -14.46 4.81 -1.06
CA ALA A 112 -14.73 6.14 -0.49
C ALA A 112 -15.92 6.88 -1.13
N VAL A 113 -16.01 6.97 -2.47
CA VAL A 113 -17.15 7.64 -3.14
C VAL A 113 -18.45 6.95 -2.76
N PHE A 114 -18.49 5.63 -2.89
CA PHE A 114 -19.69 4.85 -2.64
C PHE A 114 -20.13 4.92 -1.17
N PHE A 115 -19.17 4.98 -0.25
CA PHE A 115 -19.43 5.21 1.16
C PHE A 115 -20.04 6.59 1.43
N LEU A 116 -19.50 7.66 0.84
CA LEU A 116 -20.06 9.00 0.97
C LEU A 116 -21.47 9.10 0.37
N GLU A 117 -21.70 8.46 -0.76
CA GLU A 117 -23.02 8.38 -1.41
C GLU A 117 -24.03 7.63 -0.53
N ASN A 118 -23.72 6.39 -0.14
CA ASN A 118 -24.69 5.49 0.45
C ASN A 118 -24.79 5.61 1.99
N ALA A 119 -23.69 5.89 2.68
CA ALA A 119 -23.67 5.98 4.15
C ALA A 119 -23.85 7.41 4.68
N HIS A 120 -23.55 8.43 3.86
CA HIS A 120 -23.76 9.85 4.18
C HIS A 120 -24.83 10.53 3.32
N GLY A 121 -25.46 9.83 2.36
CA GLY A 121 -26.58 10.33 1.57
C GLY A 121 -26.19 11.45 0.60
N MET A 122 -24.92 11.54 0.22
CA MET A 122 -24.45 12.56 -0.72
C MET A 122 -24.86 12.22 -2.16
N SER A 123 -25.05 13.23 -3.01
CA SER A 123 -25.20 12.98 -4.44
C SER A 123 -23.89 12.42 -5.02
N PRO A 124 -23.91 11.67 -6.14
CA PRO A 124 -22.69 11.12 -6.75
C PRO A 124 -21.63 12.19 -7.05
N ASN A 125 -22.06 13.37 -7.53
CA ASN A 125 -21.17 14.49 -7.82
C ASN A 125 -20.56 15.09 -6.54
N ASP A 126 -21.35 15.22 -5.47
CA ASP A 126 -20.87 15.75 -4.21
C ASP A 126 -19.94 14.75 -3.49
N ALA A 127 -20.26 13.45 -3.54
CA ALA A 127 -19.42 12.39 -3.00
C ALA A 127 -18.03 12.36 -3.68
N GLN A 128 -17.99 12.48 -5.01
CA GLN A 128 -16.73 12.60 -5.75
C GLN A 128 -15.93 13.85 -5.34
N ARG A 129 -16.58 15.00 -5.18
CA ARG A 129 -15.92 16.24 -4.75
C ARG A 129 -15.42 16.16 -3.30
N MET A 130 -16.22 15.59 -2.40
CA MET A 130 -15.92 15.45 -0.98
C MET A 130 -14.93 14.31 -0.69
N GLN A 131 -14.71 13.37 -1.60
CA GLN A 131 -13.64 12.40 -1.47
C GLN A 131 -12.25 13.05 -1.55
N PHE A 132 -12.09 14.14 -2.30
CA PHE A 132 -10.78 14.77 -2.50
C PHE A 132 -10.09 15.20 -1.19
N PRO A 133 -10.75 15.98 -0.30
CA PRO A 133 -10.18 16.30 1.00
C PRO A 133 -9.74 15.09 1.81
N VAL A 134 -10.50 13.98 1.76
CA VAL A 134 -10.18 12.74 2.48
C VAL A 134 -8.89 12.13 1.96
N ILE A 135 -8.75 11.97 0.64
CA ILE A 135 -7.54 11.39 0.03
C ILE A 135 -6.33 12.30 0.25
N ILE A 136 -6.50 13.62 0.13
CA ILE A 136 -5.43 14.60 0.40
C ILE A 136 -4.99 14.50 1.86
N ALA A 137 -5.92 14.40 2.81
CA ALA A 137 -5.61 14.22 4.22
C ALA A 137 -4.84 12.91 4.49
N VAL A 138 -5.23 11.80 3.85
CA VAL A 138 -4.48 10.53 3.91
C VAL A 138 -3.06 10.74 3.38
N ALA A 139 -2.92 11.34 2.20
CA ALA A 139 -1.63 11.49 1.52
C ALA A 139 -0.67 12.41 2.29
N ILE A 140 -1.15 13.56 2.78
CA ILE A 140 -0.35 14.48 3.61
C ILE A 140 0.06 13.78 4.90
N SER A 141 -0.88 13.11 5.58
CA SER A 141 -0.57 12.41 6.82
C SER A 141 0.42 11.27 6.61
N ALA A 142 0.31 10.55 5.49
CA ALA A 142 1.27 9.51 5.09
C ALA A 142 2.67 10.10 4.84
N LEU A 143 2.76 11.21 4.11
CA LEU A 143 4.02 11.88 3.83
C LEU A 143 4.71 12.36 5.12
N LEU A 144 3.94 13.01 6.00
CA LEU A 144 4.42 13.50 7.29
C LEU A 144 4.83 12.37 8.22
N ALA A 145 4.20 11.19 8.11
CA ALA A 145 4.48 10.04 8.97
C ALA A 145 5.62 9.14 8.44
N ALA A 146 5.87 9.12 7.13
CA ALA A 146 6.86 8.22 6.53
C ALA A 146 8.28 8.47 7.05
N VAL A 147 8.73 9.73 7.10
CA VAL A 147 10.08 10.07 7.55
C VAL A 147 10.27 9.82 9.06
N PRO A 148 9.39 10.31 9.96
CA PRO A 148 9.48 9.99 11.38
C PRO A 148 9.33 8.50 11.65
N GLY A 149 8.42 7.80 10.95
CA GLY A 149 8.24 6.36 11.09
C GLY A 149 9.50 5.56 10.74
N GLY A 150 10.17 5.93 9.64
CA GLY A 150 11.46 5.34 9.24
C GLY A 150 12.57 5.60 10.26
N TYR A 151 12.62 6.81 10.82
CA TYR A 151 13.61 7.19 11.84
C TYR A 151 13.36 6.48 13.18
N ILE A 152 12.14 6.53 13.70
CA ILE A 152 11.76 5.91 14.97
C ILE A 152 11.98 4.39 14.89
N SER A 153 11.57 3.76 13.79
CA SER A 153 11.74 2.32 13.60
C SER A 153 13.21 1.88 13.55
N SER A 154 14.12 2.77 13.13
CA SER A 154 15.55 2.48 13.20
C SER A 154 16.11 2.46 14.63
N ARG A 155 15.42 3.09 15.59
CA ARG A 155 15.84 3.19 17.01
C ARG A 155 15.14 2.18 17.91
N VAL A 156 13.83 2.01 17.76
CA VAL A 156 13.01 1.15 18.65
C VAL A 156 12.72 -0.23 18.06
N GLY A 157 13.11 -0.48 16.81
CA GLY A 157 12.78 -1.68 16.05
C GLY A 157 11.65 -1.45 15.05
N ARG A 158 11.63 -2.23 13.98
CA ARG A 158 10.63 -2.15 12.90
C ARG A 158 9.27 -2.61 13.39
N LYS A 159 9.23 -3.73 14.11
CA LYS A 159 7.98 -4.39 14.51
C LYS A 159 7.11 -3.55 15.46
N PRO A 160 7.64 -2.91 16.53
CA PRO A 160 6.84 -2.06 17.40
C PRO A 160 6.22 -0.85 16.67
N VAL A 161 6.97 -0.26 15.75
CA VAL A 161 6.49 0.90 14.96
C VAL A 161 5.37 0.50 14.00
N LEU A 162 5.48 -0.66 13.37
CA LEU A 162 4.41 -1.22 12.52
C LEU A 162 3.14 -1.50 13.35
N TYR A 163 3.27 -2.01 14.58
CA TYR A 163 2.10 -2.20 15.45
C TYR A 163 1.36 -0.91 15.78
N VAL A 164 2.11 0.16 16.12
CA VAL A 164 1.51 1.47 16.39
C VAL A 164 0.83 2.02 15.14
N ALA A 165 1.46 1.88 13.97
CA ALA A 165 0.87 2.28 12.70
C ALA A 165 -0.44 1.55 12.42
N ILE A 166 -0.46 0.22 12.54
CA ILE A 166 -1.66 -0.60 12.33
C ILE A 166 -2.75 -0.25 13.34
N ALA A 167 -2.40 0.01 14.61
CA ALA A 167 -3.36 0.45 15.62
C ALA A 167 -4.01 1.80 15.28
N LEU A 168 -3.26 2.73 14.69
CA LEU A 168 -3.82 3.99 14.19
C LEU A 168 -4.73 3.74 12.98
N GLY A 169 -4.32 2.88 12.04
CA GLY A 169 -5.16 2.46 10.92
C GLY A 169 -6.49 1.85 11.39
N LEU A 170 -6.45 0.99 12.42
CA LEU A 170 -7.61 0.39 13.07
C LEU A 170 -8.54 1.46 13.63
N LEU A 171 -7.99 2.43 14.37
CA LEU A 171 -8.76 3.55 14.91
C LEU A 171 -9.48 4.31 13.79
N GLY A 172 -8.78 4.64 12.71
CA GLY A 172 -9.39 5.33 11.57
C GLY A 172 -10.46 4.50 10.87
N ALA A 173 -10.23 3.20 10.66
CA ALA A 173 -11.23 2.29 10.08
C ALA A 173 -12.51 2.23 10.94
N LEU A 174 -12.37 2.17 12.27
CA LEU A 174 -13.51 2.20 13.19
C LEU A 174 -14.23 3.56 13.18
N MET A 175 -13.49 4.67 13.07
CA MET A 175 -14.09 6.00 12.90
C MET A 175 -14.92 6.09 11.63
N LEU A 176 -14.50 5.46 10.52
CA LEU A 176 -15.28 5.40 9.28
C LEU A 176 -16.51 4.51 9.42
N ALA A 177 -16.37 3.33 10.03
CA ALA A 177 -17.47 2.40 10.21
C ALA A 177 -18.61 3.01 11.04
N PHE A 178 -18.27 3.65 12.16
CA PHE A 178 -19.24 4.12 13.15
C PHE A 178 -19.50 5.63 13.12
N GLY A 179 -18.72 6.40 12.35
CA GLY A 179 -18.84 7.85 12.28
C GLY A 179 -20.13 8.31 11.59
N PRO A 180 -21.01 9.07 12.26
CA PRO A 180 -22.23 9.59 11.62
C PRO A 180 -21.97 10.79 10.71
N ALA A 181 -20.89 11.55 10.95
CA ALA A 181 -20.68 12.85 10.32
C ALA A 181 -19.47 12.88 9.39
N TYR A 182 -19.55 13.67 8.31
CA TYR A 182 -18.48 13.81 7.32
C TYR A 182 -17.16 14.32 7.93
N TRP A 183 -17.20 15.21 8.93
CA TRP A 183 -15.98 15.67 9.59
C TRP A 183 -15.20 14.51 10.25
N MET A 184 -15.89 13.44 10.68
CA MET A 184 -15.25 12.25 11.22
C MET A 184 -14.57 11.42 10.14
N VAL A 185 -15.07 11.46 8.91
CA VAL A 185 -14.43 10.83 7.74
C VAL A 185 -13.10 11.52 7.45
N VAL A 186 -13.09 12.85 7.45
CA VAL A 186 -11.86 13.64 7.30
C VAL A 186 -10.92 13.42 8.48
N ALA A 187 -11.43 13.35 9.71
CA ALA A 187 -10.62 13.06 10.89
C ALA A 187 -10.01 11.64 10.86
N ALA A 188 -10.74 10.65 10.33
CA ALA A 188 -10.29 9.27 10.17
C ALA A 188 -9.19 9.12 9.10
N ALA A 189 -9.15 10.01 8.11
CA ALA A 189 -8.11 10.03 7.09
C ALA A 189 -6.70 10.23 7.68
N VAL A 190 -6.59 10.98 8.79
CA VAL A 190 -5.30 11.26 9.44
C VAL A 190 -4.64 9.98 9.98
N PRO A 191 -5.26 9.22 10.90
CA PRO A 191 -4.64 8.01 11.42
C PRO A 191 -4.48 6.90 10.37
N ILE A 192 -5.36 6.83 9.35
CA ILE A 192 -5.18 5.92 8.20
C ILE A 192 -3.97 6.33 7.35
N GLY A 193 -3.80 7.63 7.10
CA GLY A 193 -2.63 8.16 6.40
C GLY A 193 -1.34 7.88 7.17
N VAL A 194 -1.32 8.11 8.48
CA VAL A 194 -0.16 7.75 9.33
C VAL A 194 0.15 6.26 9.23
N CYS A 195 -0.88 5.39 9.32
CA CYS A 195 -0.72 3.96 9.12
C CYS A 195 -0.07 3.65 7.76
N SER A 196 -0.61 4.19 6.68
CA SER A 196 -0.11 3.99 5.31
C SER A 196 1.34 4.43 5.14
N GLY A 197 1.68 5.66 5.55
CA GLY A 197 3.02 6.22 5.40
C GLY A 197 4.09 5.45 6.18
N VAL A 198 3.78 5.09 7.43
CA VAL A 198 4.70 4.30 8.26
C VAL A 198 4.84 2.88 7.69
N PHE A 199 3.72 2.24 7.33
CA PHE A 199 3.74 0.88 6.81
C PHE A 199 4.56 0.78 5.52
N LEU A 200 4.32 1.64 4.53
CA LEU A 200 5.03 1.59 3.24
C LEU A 200 6.56 1.75 3.38
N GLY A 201 7.06 2.52 4.34
CA GLY A 201 8.50 2.68 4.57
C GLY A 201 9.09 1.57 5.45
N VAL A 202 8.47 1.30 6.60
CA VAL A 202 9.02 0.42 7.63
C VAL A 202 8.87 -1.06 7.26
N ASP A 203 7.78 -1.43 6.59
CA ASP A 203 7.53 -2.80 6.11
C ASP A 203 8.55 -3.20 5.04
N TRP A 204 8.86 -2.31 4.10
CA TRP A 204 9.94 -2.52 3.12
C TRP A 204 11.29 -2.73 3.79
N ALA A 205 11.61 -1.94 4.82
CA ALA A 205 12.86 -2.10 5.54
C ALA A 205 12.92 -3.45 6.28
N LEU A 206 11.84 -3.83 6.97
CA LEU A 206 11.73 -5.14 7.64
C LEU A 206 11.87 -6.29 6.64
N MET A 207 11.26 -6.17 5.46
CA MET A 207 11.40 -7.14 4.38
C MET A 207 12.87 -7.31 3.98
N THR A 208 13.56 -6.20 3.70
CA THR A 208 14.99 -6.26 3.33
C THR A 208 15.90 -6.80 4.43
N ASP A 209 15.49 -6.68 5.69
CA ASP A 209 16.24 -7.22 6.82
C ASP A 209 16.06 -8.75 6.94
N ILE A 210 14.93 -9.32 6.51
CA ILE A 210 14.61 -10.77 6.63
C ILE A 210 15.04 -11.58 5.40
N ILE A 211 14.96 -11.01 4.20
CA ILE A 211 15.18 -11.78 2.96
C ILE A 211 16.66 -12.14 2.73
N PRO A 212 16.95 -13.31 2.12
CA PRO A 212 18.31 -13.64 1.69
C PRO A 212 18.83 -12.63 0.67
N LYS A 213 20.00 -12.01 0.94
CA LYS A 213 20.56 -10.96 0.07
C LYS A 213 20.84 -11.44 -1.36
N ALA A 214 21.32 -12.67 -1.50
CA ALA A 214 21.65 -13.30 -2.78
C ALA A 214 20.42 -13.46 -3.70
N GLU A 215 19.24 -13.64 -3.12
CA GLU A 215 17.98 -13.84 -3.86
C GLU A 215 17.01 -12.66 -3.69
N SER A 216 17.51 -11.50 -3.25
CA SER A 216 16.68 -10.35 -2.90
C SER A 216 15.69 -9.97 -4.02
N GLY A 217 16.10 -9.98 -5.29
CA GLY A 217 15.21 -9.70 -6.43
C GLY A 217 14.01 -10.66 -6.52
N ARG A 218 14.22 -11.96 -6.24
CA ARG A 218 13.16 -12.98 -6.25
C ARG A 218 12.15 -12.76 -5.13
N TYR A 219 12.63 -12.55 -3.90
CA TYR A 219 11.77 -12.26 -2.74
C TYR A 219 11.04 -10.93 -2.91
N MET A 220 11.71 -9.89 -3.41
CA MET A 220 11.07 -8.60 -3.67
C MET A 220 10.01 -8.71 -4.79
N GLY A 221 10.26 -9.49 -5.83
CA GLY A 221 9.28 -9.77 -6.89
C GLY A 221 8.02 -10.45 -6.35
N ILE A 222 8.17 -11.47 -5.50
CA ILE A 222 7.03 -12.17 -4.88
C ILE A 222 6.31 -11.27 -3.87
N SER A 223 7.03 -10.40 -3.16
CA SER A 223 6.43 -9.40 -2.29
C SER A 223 5.52 -8.42 -3.03
N ASN A 224 5.83 -8.11 -4.29
CA ASN A 224 4.96 -7.29 -5.13
C ASN A 224 3.67 -7.99 -5.54
N ILE A 225 3.58 -9.32 -5.47
CA ILE A 225 2.30 -10.02 -5.66
C ILE A 225 1.31 -9.59 -4.59
N ALA A 226 1.74 -9.46 -3.34
CA ALA A 226 0.86 -8.95 -2.27
C ALA A 226 0.35 -7.53 -2.57
N VAL A 227 1.21 -6.67 -3.12
CA VAL A 227 0.84 -5.30 -3.53
C VAL A 227 -0.16 -5.33 -4.69
N ALA A 228 0.12 -6.10 -5.75
CA ALA A 228 -0.72 -6.19 -6.93
C ALA A 228 -2.07 -6.86 -6.66
N SER A 229 -2.11 -7.84 -5.74
CA SER A 229 -3.32 -8.55 -5.35
C SER A 229 -4.18 -7.76 -4.36
N ALA A 230 -3.61 -6.81 -3.61
CA ALA A 230 -4.34 -6.05 -2.60
C ALA A 230 -5.59 -5.35 -3.16
N GLY A 231 -5.48 -4.72 -4.33
CA GLY A 231 -6.60 -4.00 -4.97
C GLY A 231 -7.74 -4.92 -5.42
N PRO A 232 -7.47 -5.93 -6.28
CA PRO A 232 -8.49 -6.90 -6.67
C PRO A 232 -9.15 -7.59 -5.46
N ILE A 233 -8.36 -7.99 -4.45
CA ILE A 233 -8.90 -8.60 -3.23
C ILE A 233 -9.79 -7.62 -2.47
N ALA A 234 -9.37 -6.36 -2.29
CA ALA A 234 -10.19 -5.32 -1.63
C ALA A 234 -11.53 -5.14 -2.34
N SER A 235 -11.52 -5.03 -3.68
CA SER A 235 -12.73 -4.90 -4.49
C SER A 235 -13.63 -6.13 -4.40
N THR A 236 -13.07 -7.35 -4.45
CA THR A 236 -13.84 -8.58 -4.33
C THR A 236 -14.44 -8.74 -2.93
N VAL A 237 -13.65 -8.55 -1.88
CA VAL A 237 -14.11 -8.64 -0.49
C VAL A 237 -15.18 -7.58 -0.22
N GLY A 238 -14.94 -6.32 -0.59
CA GLY A 238 -15.91 -5.24 -0.44
C GLY A 238 -17.19 -5.50 -1.23
N GLY A 239 -17.09 -6.02 -2.47
CA GLY A 239 -18.25 -6.41 -3.26
C GLY A 239 -19.08 -7.53 -2.62
N ILE A 240 -18.43 -8.55 -2.07
CA ILE A 240 -19.09 -9.63 -1.33
C ILE A 240 -19.76 -9.09 -0.07
N VAL A 241 -19.07 -8.22 0.69
CA VAL A 241 -19.63 -7.59 1.89
C VAL A 241 -20.89 -6.79 1.53
N VAL A 242 -20.83 -5.98 0.47
CA VAL A 242 -21.99 -5.23 0.00
C VAL A 242 -23.12 -6.17 -0.40
N PHE A 243 -22.84 -7.19 -1.22
CA PHE A 243 -23.83 -8.16 -1.66
C PHE A 243 -24.51 -8.88 -0.49
N VAL A 244 -23.73 -9.40 0.46
CA VAL A 244 -24.25 -10.13 1.63
C VAL A 244 -25.05 -9.21 2.53
N VAL A 245 -24.53 -8.03 2.88
CA VAL A 245 -25.22 -7.11 3.79
C VAL A 245 -26.50 -6.58 3.14
N VAL A 246 -26.47 -6.20 1.86
CA VAL A 246 -27.66 -5.74 1.15
C VAL A 246 -28.69 -6.87 1.00
N THR A 247 -28.28 -8.08 0.64
CA THR A 247 -29.23 -9.18 0.39
C THR A 247 -29.81 -9.77 1.67
N VAL A 248 -29.00 -9.89 2.73
CA VAL A 248 -29.38 -10.59 3.97
C VAL A 248 -29.92 -9.62 5.03
N LEU A 249 -29.34 -8.42 5.15
CA LEU A 249 -29.61 -7.51 6.26
C LEU A 249 -30.48 -6.30 5.87
N ALA A 250 -30.66 -5.98 4.58
CA ALA A 250 -31.38 -4.77 4.16
C ALA A 250 -32.92 -4.84 4.30
N ASN A 251 -33.50 -5.94 4.79
CA ASN A 251 -34.88 -5.93 5.28
C ASN A 251 -35.02 -5.23 6.65
N ALA A 252 -33.92 -4.90 7.33
CA ALA A 252 -33.91 -4.20 8.61
C ALA A 252 -33.30 -2.78 8.45
N ALA A 253 -34.15 -1.76 8.31
CA ALA A 253 -33.97 -0.31 8.53
C ALA A 253 -32.67 0.46 8.12
N GLY A 254 -31.59 -0.19 7.64
CA GLY A 254 -30.26 0.40 7.45
C GLY A 254 -29.76 0.47 6.01
N GLY A 255 -30.46 -0.15 5.06
CA GLY A 255 -30.24 -0.02 3.60
C GLY A 255 -28.80 -0.24 3.11
N PRO A 256 -28.44 0.32 1.94
CA PRO A 256 -27.09 0.31 1.38
C PRO A 256 -26.04 0.96 2.29
N GLY A 257 -26.41 1.97 3.08
CA GLY A 257 -25.48 2.67 3.97
C GLY A 257 -24.82 1.77 5.02
N LEU A 258 -25.55 0.80 5.57
CA LEU A 258 -24.99 -0.19 6.50
C LEU A 258 -23.94 -1.08 5.81
N ALA A 259 -24.16 -1.42 4.54
CA ALA A 259 -23.26 -2.26 3.76
C ALA A 259 -21.89 -1.59 3.55
N TYR A 260 -21.88 -0.30 3.20
CA TYR A 260 -20.63 0.46 3.05
C TYR A 260 -19.94 0.74 4.38
N ARG A 261 -20.69 0.89 5.49
CA ARG A 261 -20.10 0.94 6.84
C ARG A 261 -19.45 -0.39 7.23
N ALA A 262 -20.05 -1.51 6.84
CA ALA A 262 -19.51 -2.84 7.10
C ALA A 262 -18.18 -3.10 6.38
N ILE A 263 -17.95 -2.50 5.20
CA ILE A 263 -16.65 -2.54 4.52
C ILE A 263 -15.54 -1.99 5.43
N PHE A 264 -15.79 -0.91 6.17
CA PHE A 264 -14.79 -0.34 7.08
C PHE A 264 -14.61 -1.14 8.38
N VAL A 265 -15.62 -1.92 8.78
CA VAL A 265 -15.43 -2.96 9.81
C VAL A 265 -14.52 -4.07 9.29
N VAL A 266 -14.71 -4.50 8.03
CA VAL A 266 -13.84 -5.51 7.39
C VAL A 266 -12.43 -4.97 7.23
N MET A 267 -12.25 -3.72 6.82
CA MET A 267 -10.96 -3.03 6.81
C MET A 267 -10.28 -3.09 8.20
N ALA A 268 -11.03 -2.86 9.28
CA ALA A 268 -10.48 -3.00 10.63
C ALA A 268 -10.09 -4.46 10.93
N LEU A 269 -10.88 -5.44 10.54
CA LEU A 269 -10.54 -6.86 10.71
C LEU A 269 -9.29 -7.25 9.91
N GLU A 270 -9.15 -6.78 8.68
CA GLU A 270 -7.97 -6.98 7.84
C GLU A 270 -6.71 -6.41 8.51
N LEU A 271 -6.78 -5.18 9.04
CA LEU A 271 -5.69 -4.60 9.81
C LEU A 271 -5.36 -5.42 11.07
N ALA A 272 -6.36 -5.92 11.79
CA ALA A 272 -6.16 -6.77 12.97
C ALA A 272 -5.49 -8.11 12.60
N ILE A 273 -5.91 -8.73 11.50
CA ILE A 273 -5.29 -9.95 10.95
C ILE A 273 -3.84 -9.64 10.55
N GLY A 274 -3.58 -8.49 9.94
CA GLY A 274 -2.23 -8.02 9.62
C GLY A 274 -1.33 -7.91 10.85
N ALA A 275 -1.81 -7.24 11.90
CA ALA A 275 -1.11 -7.15 13.19
C ALA A 275 -0.87 -8.53 13.83
N TRP A 276 -1.84 -9.43 13.75
CA TRP A 276 -1.71 -10.80 14.24
C TRP A 276 -0.66 -11.60 13.44
N ALA A 277 -0.65 -11.49 12.11
CA ALA A 277 0.36 -12.13 11.26
C ALA A 277 1.76 -11.59 11.57
N LEU A 278 1.90 -10.27 11.75
CA LEU A 278 3.15 -9.62 12.13
C LEU A 278 3.73 -10.16 13.46
N ARG A 279 2.89 -10.71 14.35
CA ARG A 279 3.34 -11.29 15.63
C ARG A 279 4.31 -12.45 15.41
N HIS A 280 4.12 -13.21 14.36
CA HIS A 280 4.90 -14.40 14.04
C HIS A 280 6.23 -14.09 13.34
N VAL A 281 6.43 -12.83 12.92
CA VAL A 281 7.67 -12.39 12.28
C VAL A 281 8.73 -12.09 13.35
N HIS A 282 9.89 -12.75 13.26
CA HIS A 282 11.03 -12.45 14.10
C HIS A 282 11.90 -11.36 13.46
N GLU A 283 12.13 -10.28 14.19
CA GLU A 283 13.02 -9.22 13.74
C GLU A 283 14.48 -9.67 13.95
N PRO A 284 15.33 -9.70 12.90
CA PRO A 284 16.73 -10.08 13.05
C PRO A 284 17.44 -9.12 14.01
N ASN A 285 18.19 -9.68 14.96
CA ASN A 285 18.83 -8.88 16.00
C ASN A 285 19.94 -8.01 15.38
N ARG A 286 19.70 -6.70 15.26
CA ARG A 286 20.55 -5.73 14.54
C ARG A 286 22.00 -5.69 15.04
N ALA A 287 22.24 -6.06 16.30
CA ALA A 287 23.57 -6.18 16.88
C ALA A 287 24.40 -7.34 16.28
N ARG A 288 23.76 -8.43 15.84
CA ARG A 288 24.45 -9.57 15.22
C ARG A 288 24.77 -9.34 13.74
N SER A 289 23.96 -8.56 13.01
CA SER A 289 24.19 -8.31 11.58
C SER A 289 25.38 -7.39 11.31
N VAL A 290 25.72 -6.49 12.23
CA VAL A 290 26.94 -5.66 12.13
C VAL A 290 28.18 -6.47 12.52
N GLY A 291 28.09 -7.33 13.55
CA GLY A 291 29.19 -8.23 13.93
C GLY A 291 29.55 -9.23 12.82
N ALA A 292 28.55 -9.87 12.21
CA ALA A 292 28.76 -10.83 11.12
C ALA A 292 29.31 -10.20 9.82
N ALA A 293 29.04 -8.90 9.58
CA ALA A 293 29.61 -8.17 8.45
C ALA A 293 31.08 -7.76 8.68
N ILE A 294 31.52 -7.68 9.94
CA ILE A 294 32.92 -7.42 10.32
C ILE A 294 33.71 -8.74 10.38
N GLU A 295 33.06 -9.85 10.71
CA GLU A 295 33.68 -11.19 10.79
C GLU A 295 33.70 -11.96 9.46
N ALA A 296 33.08 -11.45 8.39
CA ALA A 296 33.26 -12.03 7.06
C ALA A 296 34.74 -11.91 6.67
N PRO A 297 35.46 -13.02 6.43
CA PRO A 297 36.84 -12.95 5.97
C PRO A 297 36.85 -12.13 4.68
N ALA A 298 37.77 -11.17 4.60
CA ALA A 298 38.15 -10.59 3.33
C ALA A 298 38.77 -11.71 2.49
N GLU A 299 37.93 -12.47 1.78
CA GLU A 299 38.40 -13.39 0.76
C GLU A 299 38.99 -12.55 -0.37
N ALA A 300 40.31 -12.68 -0.49
CA ALA A 300 41.20 -12.03 -1.44
C ALA A 300 41.09 -12.65 -2.83
#